data_AF-A0AAW2Z148-F1
#
_entry.id   AF-A0AAW2Z148-F1
#
_cell.length_a   1.000
_cell.length_b   1.000
_cell.length_c   1.000
_cell.angle_alpha   90.00
_cell.angle_beta   90.00
_cell.angle_gamma   90.00
#
_symmetry.space_group_name_H-M   'P 1'
#
loop_
_entity.id
_entity.type
_entity.pdbx_description
1 polymer ?
#
loop_
_entity_poly.entity_id
_entity_poly.type
_entity_poly.pdbx_seq_one_letter_code
_entity_poly.pdbx_strand_id
1 'polypeptide(L)'
;MLRPIITSNIKKAAAKLLNLSNIPQSEKLAAVNTLTKRGQFNVYEQFPVVQPWFKYTVIPEEELQWWELVEKKSMYWLRLKNRYPKYGLLADDIISNESPVVMEAVNRLPQEIRDARTRRISRATDLVVNMKLLPDTYWTTVEEDVAYLQPYIRWVESEFEEHDSETLLRNDAPIPFHLSIDHNKFENGQIFKQRFVD
;
A
#
# COMPACT_ATOMS: atom_id res chain seq x y z
N MET A 1 -8.57 -44.02 12.09
CA MET A 1 -9.78 -43.26 11.73
C MET A 1 -9.82 -41.92 12.50
N LEU A 2 -9.03 -40.91 12.08
CA LEU A 2 -8.90 -39.63 12.81
C LEU A 2 -9.18 -38.38 11.93
N ARG A 3 -9.94 -38.51 10.85
CA ARG A 3 -10.21 -37.42 9.89
C ARG A 3 -11.52 -36.59 10.05
N PRO A 4 -12.36 -36.68 11.11
CA PRO A 4 -13.52 -35.79 11.26
C PRO A 4 -13.34 -34.59 12.22
N ILE A 5 -12.41 -34.66 13.19
CA ILE A 5 -12.28 -33.60 14.22
C ILE A 5 -11.56 -32.36 13.66
N ILE A 6 -10.51 -32.58 12.84
CA ILE A 6 -9.69 -31.53 12.24
C ILE A 6 -10.52 -30.66 11.29
N THR A 7 -11.42 -31.26 10.50
CA THR A 7 -12.29 -30.51 9.56
C THR A 7 -13.35 -29.67 10.27
N SER A 8 -13.79 -30.07 11.45
CA SER A 8 -14.77 -29.30 12.25
C SER A 8 -14.16 -28.06 12.91
N ASN A 9 -12.91 -28.16 13.38
CA ASN A 9 -12.17 -27.03 13.95
C ASN A 9 -11.69 -26.06 12.87
N ILE A 10 -11.30 -26.56 11.68
CA ILE A 10 -10.98 -25.71 10.52
C ILE A 10 -12.23 -24.92 10.06
N LYS A 11 -13.41 -25.54 10.02
CA LYS A 11 -14.65 -24.84 9.66
C LYS A 11 -15.08 -23.81 10.72
N LYS A 12 -14.88 -24.10 12.01
CA LYS A 12 -15.11 -23.14 13.11
C LYS A 12 -14.08 -22.01 13.13
N ALA A 13 -12.82 -22.28 12.82
CA ALA A 13 -11.77 -21.27 12.67
C ALA A 13 -12.02 -20.38 11.45
N ALA A 14 -12.39 -20.98 10.30
CA ALA A 14 -12.77 -20.24 9.10
C ALA A 14 -14.03 -19.36 9.31
N ALA A 15 -15.02 -19.83 10.08
CA ALA A 15 -16.18 -19.02 10.48
C ALA A 15 -15.83 -17.91 11.50
N LYS A 16 -14.79 -18.11 12.33
CA LYS A 16 -14.24 -17.09 13.23
C LYS A 16 -13.42 -16.05 12.45
N LEU A 17 -12.71 -16.46 11.40
CA LEU A 17 -11.97 -15.59 10.47
C LEU A 17 -12.91 -14.78 9.56
N LEU A 18 -14.02 -15.37 9.10
CA LEU A 18 -15.10 -14.68 8.37
C LEU A 18 -15.88 -13.67 9.23
N ASN A 19 -15.83 -13.79 10.55
CA ASN A 19 -16.39 -12.80 11.48
C ASN A 19 -15.34 -11.77 11.96
N LEU A 20 -14.04 -12.04 11.79
CA LEU A 20 -12.95 -11.08 12.03
C LEU A 20 -12.62 -10.23 10.79
N SER A 21 -13.06 -10.63 9.60
CA SER A 21 -13.05 -9.83 8.37
C SER A 21 -14.09 -8.71 8.34
N ASN A 22 -14.96 -8.62 9.36
CA ASN A 22 -16.01 -7.60 9.46
C ASN A 22 -15.66 -6.42 10.38
N ILE A 23 -14.39 -6.25 10.74
CA ILE A 23 -13.91 -4.95 11.24
C ILE A 23 -13.01 -4.38 10.15
N PRO A 24 -13.50 -3.47 9.30
CA PRO A 24 -12.66 -2.87 8.28
C PRO A 24 -11.55 -2.06 8.97
N GLN A 25 -10.30 -2.40 8.69
CA GLN A 25 -9.10 -1.68 9.16
C GLN A 25 -9.05 -0.22 8.72
N SER A 26 -9.92 0.19 7.79
CA SER A 26 -10.19 1.60 7.54
C SER A 26 -10.58 2.34 8.82
N GLU A 27 -11.28 1.74 9.77
CA GLU A 27 -11.66 2.38 11.04
C GLU A 27 -10.48 2.61 12.01
N LYS A 28 -9.42 1.80 11.94
CA LYS A 28 -8.24 1.96 12.83
C LYS A 28 -7.28 3.05 12.34
N LEU A 29 -7.22 3.28 11.03
CA LEU A 29 -6.51 4.42 10.41
C LEU A 29 -7.41 5.66 10.30
N ALA A 30 -8.75 5.50 10.18
CA ALA A 30 -9.73 6.59 10.22
C ALA A 30 -9.99 7.14 11.64
N ALA A 31 -9.57 6.42 12.69
CA ALA A 31 -9.53 6.97 14.04
C ALA A 31 -8.52 8.13 14.20
N VAL A 32 -7.67 8.37 13.19
CA VAL A 32 -6.98 9.65 13.01
C VAL A 32 -7.97 10.66 12.43
N ASN A 33 -8.83 11.22 13.30
CA ASN A 33 -9.74 12.36 13.11
C ASN A 33 -9.84 12.92 11.66
N THR A 34 -10.62 12.28 10.78
CA THR A 34 -11.10 12.94 9.56
C THR A 34 -12.56 13.34 9.74
N LEU A 35 -12.80 14.65 9.86
CA LEU A 35 -14.15 15.21 9.82
C LEU A 35 -14.70 15.06 8.40
N THR A 36 -15.43 13.98 8.10
CA THR A 36 -16.08 13.86 6.79
C THR A 36 -17.29 14.80 6.71
N LYS A 37 -17.08 16.02 6.21
CA LYS A 37 -18.17 16.80 5.62
C LYS A 37 -18.60 16.08 4.34
N ARG A 38 -19.91 15.93 4.07
CA ARG A 38 -20.42 15.39 2.80
C ARG A 38 -19.75 16.14 1.62
N GLY A 39 -19.09 15.41 0.72
CA GLY A 39 -18.42 15.96 -0.46
C GLY A 39 -16.90 16.14 -0.35
N GLN A 40 -16.27 15.73 0.76
CA GLN A 40 -14.80 15.76 0.90
C GLN A 40 -14.20 14.42 0.43
N PHE A 41 -13.30 14.47 -0.54
CA PHE A 41 -12.63 13.29 -1.13
C PHE A 41 -11.68 12.64 -0.12
N ASN A 42 -11.94 11.37 0.23
CA ASN A 42 -11.02 10.59 1.06
C ASN A 42 -10.18 9.66 0.18
N VAL A 43 -8.90 10.02 -0.01
CA VAL A 43 -7.94 9.24 -0.81
C VAL A 43 -7.82 7.80 -0.32
N TYR A 44 -7.86 7.60 1.00
CA TYR A 44 -7.67 6.28 1.61
C TYR A 44 -8.87 5.35 1.44
N GLU A 45 -10.07 5.89 1.23
CA GLU A 45 -11.27 5.09 0.92
C GLU A 45 -11.25 4.61 -0.54
N GLN A 46 -10.84 5.49 -1.46
CA GLN A 46 -10.78 5.15 -2.89
C GLN A 46 -9.59 4.26 -3.24
N PHE A 47 -8.43 4.53 -2.64
CA PHE A 47 -7.19 3.79 -2.85
C PHE A 47 -6.76 3.12 -1.54
N PRO A 48 -7.35 1.96 -1.19
CA PRO A 48 -7.09 1.32 0.09
C PRO A 48 -5.61 0.91 0.23
N VAL A 49 -5.07 1.15 1.42
CA VAL A 49 -3.72 0.72 1.80
C VAL A 49 -3.72 -0.79 1.97
N VAL A 50 -3.10 -1.51 1.03
CA VAL A 50 -2.81 -2.94 1.23
C VAL A 50 -1.45 -3.03 1.89
N GLN A 51 -1.43 -3.19 3.22
CA GLN A 51 -0.17 -3.47 3.91
C GLN A 51 0.28 -4.89 3.57
N PRO A 52 1.48 -5.08 2.99
CA PRO A 52 1.96 -6.40 2.62
C PRO A 52 2.09 -7.34 3.83
N TRP A 53 2.35 -6.77 5.02
CA TRP A 53 2.55 -7.50 6.26
C TRP A 53 1.26 -7.93 6.96
N PHE A 54 0.12 -7.32 6.62
CA PHE A 54 -1.12 -7.49 7.35
C PHE A 54 -1.56 -8.95 7.43
N LYS A 55 -1.36 -9.69 6.34
CA LYS A 55 -1.62 -11.13 6.27
C LYS A 55 -0.87 -11.90 7.36
N TYR A 56 0.39 -11.54 7.63
CA TYR A 56 1.31 -12.26 8.51
C TYR A 56 1.30 -11.80 9.97
N THR A 57 0.73 -10.62 10.25
CA THR A 57 0.56 -10.12 11.62
C THR A 57 -0.74 -10.61 12.24
N VAL A 58 -1.79 -10.81 11.43
CA VAL A 58 -3.12 -11.23 11.92
C VAL A 58 -3.23 -12.75 12.06
N ILE A 59 -2.69 -13.51 11.11
CA ILE A 59 -2.84 -14.96 11.06
C ILE A 59 -1.74 -15.60 11.93
N PRO A 60 -2.08 -16.46 12.92
CA PRO A 60 -1.09 -17.22 13.69
C PRO A 60 -0.21 -18.08 12.78
N GLU A 61 1.05 -18.29 13.15
CA GLU A 61 2.01 -19.00 12.30
C GLU A 61 1.62 -20.46 12.03
N GLU A 62 0.86 -21.07 12.94
CA GLU A 62 0.37 -22.45 12.83
C GLU A 62 -0.71 -22.62 11.75
N GLU A 63 -1.39 -21.54 11.38
CA GLU A 63 -2.48 -21.56 10.38
C GLU A 63 -1.99 -21.27 8.96
N LEU A 64 -0.73 -20.84 8.81
CA LEU A 64 -0.12 -20.49 7.53
C LEU A 64 0.26 -21.75 6.73
N GLN A 65 -0.04 -21.72 5.43
CA GLN A 65 0.45 -22.73 4.49
C GLN A 65 1.98 -22.62 4.34
N TRP A 66 2.64 -23.69 3.89
CA TRP A 66 4.10 -23.71 3.80
C TRP A 66 4.67 -22.60 2.89
N TRP A 67 3.99 -22.27 1.78
CA TRP A 67 4.43 -21.20 0.89
C TRP A 67 4.25 -19.82 1.51
N GLU A 68 3.22 -19.62 2.33
CA GLU A 68 2.97 -18.36 3.03
C GLU A 68 3.99 -18.14 4.16
N LEU A 69 4.44 -19.22 4.81
CA LEU A 69 5.57 -19.15 5.74
C LEU A 69 6.87 -18.76 5.03
N VAL A 70 7.12 -19.32 3.84
CA VAL A 70 8.27 -18.95 3.01
C VAL A 70 8.17 -17.49 2.59
N GLU A 71 6.99 -17.04 2.18
CA GLU A 71 6.71 -15.66 1.79
C GLU A 71 6.95 -14.71 2.98
N LYS A 72 6.35 -14.97 4.16
CA LYS A 72 6.57 -14.22 5.40
C LYS A 72 8.05 -14.06 5.72
N LYS A 73 8.80 -15.17 5.71
CA LYS A 73 10.25 -15.17 5.99
C LYS A 73 11.03 -14.39 4.93
N SER A 74 10.68 -14.55 3.66
CA SER A 74 11.34 -13.85 2.55
C SER A 74 11.11 -12.35 2.63
N MET A 75 9.88 -11.92 2.92
CA MET A 75 9.55 -10.52 3.13
C MET A 75 10.32 -9.97 4.34
N TYR A 76 10.27 -10.66 5.49
CA TYR A 76 10.99 -10.26 6.71
C TYR A 76 12.48 -10.07 6.45
N TRP A 77 13.07 -11.01 5.72
CA TRP A 77 14.47 -10.93 5.30
C TRP A 77 14.75 -9.72 4.40
N LEU A 78 13.89 -9.45 3.40
CA LEU A 78 14.02 -8.28 2.52
C LEU A 78 13.95 -6.97 3.31
N ARG A 79 13.02 -6.87 4.25
CA ARG A 79 12.88 -5.72 5.15
C ARG A 79 14.14 -5.44 5.95
N LEU A 80 14.69 -6.48 6.60
CA LEU A 80 15.92 -6.35 7.38
C LEU A 80 17.13 -5.98 6.50
N LYS A 81 17.17 -6.50 5.26
CA LYS A 81 18.22 -6.20 4.28
C LYS A 81 18.23 -4.72 3.85
N ASN A 82 17.06 -4.10 3.72
CA ASN A 82 16.95 -2.69 3.31
C ASN A 82 17.41 -1.70 4.39
N ARG A 83 17.60 -2.14 5.66
CA ARG A 83 18.16 -1.36 6.80
C ARG A 83 17.41 -0.08 7.20
N TYR A 84 16.42 0.38 6.45
CA TYR A 84 15.61 1.54 6.80
C TYR A 84 14.95 1.49 8.20
N PRO A 85 14.53 0.32 8.74
CA PRO A 85 13.95 0.29 10.09
C PRO A 85 14.97 0.71 11.15
N LYS A 86 16.27 0.48 10.91
CA LYS A 86 17.37 0.86 11.82
C LYS A 86 17.59 2.37 11.94
N TYR A 87 17.02 3.13 11.01
CA TYR A 87 17.01 4.60 11.02
C TYR A 87 15.65 5.16 11.45
N GLY A 88 14.68 4.31 11.80
CA GLY A 88 13.34 4.74 12.21
C GLY A 88 12.52 5.30 11.04
N LEU A 89 12.84 4.88 9.82
CA LEU A 89 12.11 5.24 8.60
C LEU A 89 10.98 4.24 8.35
N LEU A 90 10.00 4.65 7.56
CA LEU A 90 8.97 3.78 6.96
C LEU A 90 9.38 3.40 5.53
N ALA A 91 8.82 2.33 4.98
CA ALA A 91 9.12 1.90 3.61
C ALA A 91 8.87 3.02 2.57
N ASP A 92 7.77 3.76 2.72
CA ASP A 92 7.39 4.87 1.84
C ASP A 92 8.34 6.09 1.92
N ASP A 93 9.13 6.22 2.99
CA ASP A 93 10.11 7.30 3.11
C ASP A 93 11.32 7.11 2.16
N ILE A 94 11.52 5.90 1.63
CA ILE A 94 12.66 5.52 0.77
C ILE A 94 12.35 5.76 -0.72
N ILE A 95 11.08 5.97 -1.07
CA ILE A 95 10.66 6.18 -2.45
C ILE A 95 11.33 7.45 -3.00
N SER A 96 11.84 7.38 -4.24
CA SER A 96 12.55 8.49 -4.85
C SER A 96 11.66 9.72 -4.98
N ASN A 97 12.07 10.81 -4.33
CA ASN A 97 11.41 12.12 -4.41
C ASN A 97 11.62 12.84 -5.75
N GLU A 98 12.44 12.29 -6.64
CA GLU A 98 12.71 12.88 -7.96
C GLU A 98 11.59 12.57 -8.98
N SER A 99 10.79 11.55 -8.73
CA SER A 99 9.64 11.24 -9.58
C SER A 99 8.58 12.35 -9.46
N PRO A 100 8.10 12.93 -10.58
CA PRO A 100 7.09 13.99 -10.54
C PRO A 100 5.78 13.52 -9.89
N VAL A 101 5.41 12.25 -10.08
CA VAL A 101 4.25 11.61 -9.45
C VAL A 101 4.39 11.62 -7.92
N VAL A 102 5.58 11.24 -7.42
CA VAL A 102 5.84 11.17 -5.98
C VAL A 102 5.90 12.57 -5.38
N MET A 103 6.50 13.53 -6.08
CA MET A 103 6.55 14.92 -5.63
C MET A 103 5.14 15.51 -5.48
N GLU A 104 4.27 15.27 -6.45
CA GLU A 104 2.88 15.73 -6.41
C GLU A 104 2.07 15.00 -5.33
N ALA A 105 2.27 13.69 -5.17
CA ALA A 105 1.67 12.92 -4.07
C ALA A 105 2.06 13.47 -2.69
N VAL A 106 3.34 13.83 -2.50
CA VAL A 106 3.83 14.43 -1.26
C VAL A 106 3.25 15.83 -1.04
N ASN A 107 3.06 16.63 -2.10
CA ASN A 107 2.43 17.95 -1.99
C ASN A 107 0.97 17.87 -1.53
N ARG A 108 0.26 16.82 -1.95
CA ARG A 108 -1.15 16.56 -1.62
C ARG A 108 -1.38 15.96 -0.23
N LEU A 109 -0.34 15.43 0.41
CA LEU A 109 -0.46 14.87 1.76
C LEU A 109 -0.91 15.94 2.78
N PRO A 110 -1.68 15.55 3.81
CA PRO A 110 -1.97 16.41 4.95
C PRO A 110 -0.68 16.91 5.62
N GLN A 111 -0.68 18.18 6.03
CA GLN A 111 0.49 18.85 6.60
C GLN A 111 1.12 18.05 7.76
N GLU A 112 0.32 17.50 8.67
CA GLU A 112 0.79 16.73 9.82
C GLU A 112 1.61 15.49 9.41
N ILE A 113 1.14 14.77 8.39
CA ILE A 113 1.80 13.55 7.87
C ILE A 113 3.08 13.94 7.14
N ARG A 114 3.05 15.03 6.35
CA ARG A 114 4.23 15.59 5.68
C ARG A 114 5.31 15.99 6.68
N ASP A 115 4.95 16.66 7.75
CA ASP A 115 5.89 17.09 8.78
C ASP A 115 6.44 15.92 9.58
N ALA A 116 5.62 14.90 9.85
CA ALA A 116 6.09 13.65 10.45
C ALA A 116 7.12 12.94 9.55
N ARG A 117 6.86 12.87 8.23
CA ARG A 117 7.80 12.36 7.23
C ARG A 117 9.11 13.14 7.22
N THR A 118 9.05 14.47 7.14
CA THR A 118 10.25 15.32 7.16
C THR A 118 11.08 15.10 8.41
N ARG A 119 10.45 15.01 9.59
CA ARG A 119 11.15 14.72 10.86
C ARG A 119 11.88 13.36 10.85
N ARG A 120 11.26 12.31 10.27
CA ARG A 120 11.90 10.99 10.15
C ARG A 120 13.11 11.04 9.21
N ILE A 121 12.95 11.67 8.05
CA ILE A 121 14.02 11.82 7.05
C ILE A 121 15.18 12.63 7.63
N SER A 122 14.92 13.80 8.24
CA SER A 122 15.97 14.62 8.87
C SER A 122 16.76 13.84 9.92
N ARG A 123 16.06 13.11 10.81
CA ARG A 123 16.70 12.24 11.80
C ARG A 123 17.57 11.18 11.14
N ALA A 124 17.07 10.50 10.11
CA ALA A 124 17.81 9.47 9.39
C ALA A 124 19.05 10.05 8.72
N THR A 125 18.94 11.23 8.10
CA THR A 125 20.07 11.96 7.52
C THR A 125 21.14 12.26 8.58
N ASP A 126 20.75 12.78 9.75
CA ASP A 126 21.68 13.05 10.84
C ASP A 126 22.41 11.78 11.31
N LEU A 127 21.69 10.66 11.42
CA LEU A 127 22.26 9.37 11.80
C LEU A 127 23.26 8.85 10.75
N VAL A 128 22.91 8.97 9.47
CA VAL A 128 23.78 8.57 8.35
C VAL A 128 25.05 9.42 8.31
N VAL A 129 24.94 10.74 8.46
CA VAL A 129 26.08 11.67 8.49
C VAL A 129 27.02 11.32 9.65
N ASN A 130 26.47 10.98 10.81
CA ASN A 130 27.25 10.57 11.97
C ASN A 130 27.70 9.10 11.95
N MET A 131 27.34 8.34 10.90
CA MET A 131 27.58 6.90 10.78
C MET A 131 27.08 6.10 12.00
N LYS A 132 25.95 6.52 12.60
CA LYS A 132 25.32 5.89 13.76
C LYS A 132 23.98 5.26 13.39
N LEU A 133 23.54 4.29 14.20
CA LEU A 133 22.22 3.67 14.10
C LEU A 133 21.41 3.98 15.36
N LEU A 134 20.08 3.88 15.25
CA LEU A 134 19.23 3.88 16.43
C LEU A 134 19.45 2.60 17.25
N PRO A 135 19.28 2.64 18.58
CA PRO A 135 19.13 1.43 19.38
C PRO A 135 17.94 0.59 18.88
N ASP A 136 18.06 -0.74 19.01
CA ASP A 136 17.08 -1.71 18.50
C ASP A 136 15.65 -1.47 19.00
N THR A 137 15.49 -0.89 20.20
CA THR A 137 14.18 -0.54 20.78
C THR A 137 13.42 0.53 20.01
N TYR A 138 14.13 1.35 19.23
CA TYR A 138 13.56 2.46 18.45
C TYR A 138 13.48 2.15 16.95
N TRP A 139 13.74 0.90 16.56
CA TRP A 139 13.58 0.50 15.17
C TRP A 139 12.10 0.40 14.84
N THR A 140 11.73 0.81 13.64
CA THR A 140 10.36 0.71 13.15
C THR A 140 9.90 -0.76 13.23
N THR A 141 8.79 -1.01 13.91
CA THR A 141 8.17 -2.34 13.97
C THR A 141 7.44 -2.66 12.66
N VAL A 142 6.98 -3.90 12.50
CA VAL A 142 6.26 -4.29 11.26
C VAL A 142 4.87 -3.66 11.23
N GLU A 143 4.28 -3.47 12.40
CA GLU A 143 2.95 -2.89 12.60
C GLU A 143 2.92 -1.38 12.32
N GLU A 144 4.03 -0.68 12.62
CA GLU A 144 4.20 0.75 12.36
C GLU A 144 4.56 1.06 10.89
N ASP A 145 4.98 0.06 10.12
CA ASP A 145 5.45 0.20 8.73
C ASP A 145 4.27 0.32 7.74
N VAL A 146 3.52 1.42 7.87
CA VAL A 146 2.32 1.72 7.09
C VAL A 146 2.66 2.42 5.78
N ALA A 147 2.08 1.95 4.68
CA ALA A 147 2.19 2.57 3.35
C ALA A 147 1.25 3.79 3.21
N TYR A 148 1.64 4.91 3.85
CA TYR A 148 0.85 6.14 3.92
C TYR A 148 0.83 6.97 2.62
N LEU A 149 1.85 6.82 1.76
CA LEU A 149 2.06 7.60 0.53
C LEU A 149 1.54 6.86 -0.72
N GLN A 150 1.56 5.53 -0.72
CA GLN A 150 1.08 4.69 -1.84
C GLN A 150 -0.32 5.07 -2.35
N PRO A 151 -1.33 5.36 -1.50
CA PRO A 151 -2.66 5.79 -1.97
C PRO A 151 -2.62 7.08 -2.79
N TYR A 152 -1.78 8.04 -2.38
CA TYR A 152 -1.63 9.33 -3.07
C TYR A 152 -0.88 9.15 -4.40
N ILE A 153 0.11 8.26 -4.43
CA ILE A 153 0.82 7.91 -5.67
C ILE A 153 -0.18 7.34 -6.68
N ARG A 154 -0.99 6.35 -6.29
CA ARG A 154 -2.01 5.74 -7.16
C ARG A 154 -3.05 6.75 -7.63
N TRP A 155 -3.45 7.67 -6.75
CA TRP A 155 -4.36 8.75 -7.13
C TRP A 155 -3.76 9.65 -8.21
N VAL A 156 -2.52 10.10 -8.02
CA VAL A 156 -1.83 10.93 -9.01
C VAL A 156 -1.60 10.17 -10.32
N GLU A 157 -1.20 8.90 -10.26
CA GLU A 157 -1.06 8.03 -11.44
C GLU A 157 -2.38 7.92 -12.22
N SER A 158 -3.50 7.72 -11.53
CA SER A 158 -4.82 7.66 -12.18
C SER A 158 -5.20 8.95 -12.89
N GLU A 159 -4.86 10.12 -12.33
CA GLU A 159 -5.11 11.40 -13.00
C GLU A 159 -4.22 11.61 -14.23
N PHE A 160 -2.96 11.18 -14.18
CA PHE A 160 -2.06 11.21 -15.35
C PHE A 160 -2.57 10.27 -16.45
N GLU A 161 -3.01 9.06 -16.10
CA GLU A 161 -3.58 8.12 -17.06
C GLU A 161 -4.87 8.66 -17.72
N GLU A 162 -5.75 9.29 -16.94
CA GLU A 162 -6.96 9.96 -17.45
C GLU A 162 -6.59 11.10 -18.41
N HIS A 163 -5.69 12.00 -18.02
CA HIS A 163 -5.23 13.12 -18.86
C HIS A 163 -4.58 12.66 -20.17
N ASP A 164 -3.74 11.63 -20.13
CA ASP A 164 -3.09 11.08 -21.31
C ASP A 164 -4.12 10.45 -22.26
N SER A 165 -5.12 9.76 -21.72
CA SER A 165 -6.22 9.20 -22.52
C SER A 165 -7.07 10.29 -23.21
N GLU A 166 -7.38 11.39 -22.51
CA GLU A 166 -8.10 12.53 -23.07
C GLU A 166 -7.30 13.27 -24.14
N THR A 167 -5.99 13.41 -23.92
CA THR A 167 -5.08 14.03 -24.89
C THR A 167 -5.01 13.23 -26.18
N LEU A 168 -4.98 11.90 -26.07
CA LEU A 168 -5.04 11.00 -27.23
C LEU A 168 -6.38 11.10 -27.97
N LEU A 169 -7.50 11.22 -27.25
CA LEU A 169 -8.82 11.44 -27.86
C LEU A 169 -8.90 12.76 -28.62
N ARG A 170 -8.38 13.85 -28.06
CA ARG A 170 -8.50 15.20 -28.62
C ARG A 170 -7.66 15.43 -29.88
N ASN A 171 -6.57 14.69 -30.04
CA ASN A 171 -5.61 14.92 -31.12
C ASN A 171 -5.93 14.17 -32.43
N ASP A 172 -7.06 13.46 -32.53
CA ASP A 172 -7.46 12.64 -33.70
C ASP A 172 -6.32 11.76 -34.26
N ALA A 173 -5.33 11.41 -33.43
CA ALA A 173 -4.20 10.62 -33.87
C ALA A 173 -4.68 9.17 -34.11
N PRO A 174 -4.49 8.61 -35.31
CA PRO A 174 -4.93 7.24 -35.58
C PRO A 174 -4.22 6.30 -34.60
N ILE A 175 -5.02 5.50 -33.89
CA ILE A 175 -4.51 4.46 -32.99
C ILE A 175 -3.53 3.60 -33.79
N PRO A 176 -2.29 3.37 -33.32
CA PRO A 176 -1.31 2.60 -34.08
C PRO A 176 -1.88 1.24 -34.45
N PHE A 177 -1.90 0.90 -35.74
CA PHE A 177 -2.58 -0.30 -36.28
C PHE A 177 -2.15 -1.61 -35.63
N HIS A 178 -0.96 -1.64 -35.01
CA HIS A 178 -0.41 -2.81 -34.32
C HIS A 178 -0.97 -3.03 -32.91
N LEU A 179 -1.59 -2.02 -32.31
CA LEU A 179 -2.34 -2.13 -31.06
C LEU A 179 -3.77 -2.46 -31.47
N SER A 180 -4.09 -3.74 -31.58
CA SER A 180 -5.46 -4.23 -31.84
C SER A 180 -6.37 -3.96 -30.64
N ILE A 181 -6.62 -2.69 -30.38
CA ILE A 181 -7.42 -2.19 -29.29
C ILE A 181 -8.81 -1.93 -29.87
N ASP A 182 -9.78 -2.69 -29.37
CA ASP A 182 -11.18 -2.57 -29.75
C ASP A 182 -11.74 -1.22 -29.29
N HIS A 183 -12.23 -0.40 -30.24
CA HIS A 183 -12.71 0.97 -30.00
C HIS A 183 -13.80 1.02 -28.93
N ASN A 184 -14.70 0.03 -28.93
CA ASN A 184 -15.77 -0.08 -27.95
C ASN A 184 -15.24 -0.32 -26.52
N LYS A 185 -14.07 -0.95 -26.36
CA LYS A 185 -13.45 -1.17 -25.05
C LYS A 185 -12.71 0.07 -24.54
N PHE A 186 -12.37 1.00 -25.45
CA PHE A 186 -11.72 2.28 -25.16
C PHE A 186 -12.72 3.32 -24.67
N GLU A 187 -13.83 3.50 -25.39
CA GLU A 187 -14.90 4.41 -24.96
C GLU A 187 -15.52 4.02 -23.62
N ASN A 188 -15.61 2.72 -23.32
CA ASN A 188 -16.16 2.21 -22.06
C ASN A 188 -15.12 2.15 -20.91
N GLY A 189 -13.88 2.59 -21.14
CA GLY A 189 -12.79 2.58 -20.14
C GLY A 189 -12.37 1.17 -19.67
N GLN A 190 -12.71 0.11 -20.42
CA GLN A 190 -12.46 -1.27 -20.02
C GLN A 190 -10.99 -1.69 -20.20
N ILE A 191 -10.27 -1.08 -21.13
CA ILE A 191 -8.85 -1.41 -21.42
C ILE A 191 -7.92 -1.00 -20.28
N PHE A 192 -8.24 0.09 -19.58
CA PHE A 192 -7.45 0.59 -18.45
C PHE A 192 -7.83 -0.09 -17.13
N LYS A 193 -9.11 -0.47 -16.96
CA LYS A 193 -9.58 -1.27 -15.81
C LYS A 193 -9.05 -2.71 -15.80
N GLN A 194 -8.61 -3.26 -16.94
CA GLN A 194 -8.20 -4.66 -17.06
C GLN A 194 -6.77 -4.98 -16.59
N ARG A 195 -5.91 -4.00 -16.28
CA ARG A 195 -4.53 -4.30 -15.83
C ARG A 195 -4.37 -4.66 -14.35
N PHE A 196 -5.46 -4.66 -13.57
CA PHE A 196 -5.44 -4.96 -12.12
C PHE A 196 -6.32 -6.14 -11.69
N VAL A 197 -6.74 -6.98 -12.63
CA VAL A 197 -7.32 -8.29 -12.31
C VAL A 197 -6.64 -9.34 -13.17
N ASP A 198 -5.53 -9.86 -12.66
CA ASP A 198 -5.10 -11.27 -12.70
C ASP A 198 -3.98 -11.47 -11.68
#